data_AF-A0A9Q3PM04-F1
#
_entry.id   AF-A0A9Q3PM04-F1
#
_cell.length_a   1.000
_cell.length_b   1.000
_cell.length_c   1.000
_cell.angle_alpha   90.00
_cell.angle_beta   90.00
_cell.angle_gamma   90.00
#
_symmetry.space_group_name_H-M   'P 1'
#
loop_
_entity.id
_entity.type
_entity.pdbx_description
1 polymer ?
#
loop_
_entity_poly.entity_id
_entity_poly.type
_entity_poly.pdbx_seq_one_letter_code
_entity_poly.pdbx_strand_id
1 'polypeptide(L)'
;MCVSYHQDDWYNWLPPAEFAYNNSEHLSTNQSPFCTIYGRNPSFDSIHISQDSPPGKLSTKLQSVQQFVKEELDSEIRRVKKYADRNRTIPPYFQPGDKVWIASKNIRTSIPTKKMSERWLGPF
;
A
#
# COMPACT_ATOMS: atom_id res chain seq x y z
N MET A 1 12.93 -17.75 -3.78
CA MET A 1 13.20 -16.45 -4.43
C MET A 1 14.68 -16.48 -4.77
N CYS A 2 15.01 -16.74 -6.03
CA CYS A 2 16.38 -17.03 -6.45
C CYS A 2 16.96 -15.78 -7.10
N VAL A 3 17.79 -15.06 -6.37
CA VAL A 3 18.74 -14.14 -6.96
C VAL A 3 20.01 -14.94 -7.19
N SER A 4 20.72 -14.74 -8.29
CA SER A 4 22.02 -15.36 -8.54
C SER A 4 22.98 -15.08 -7.38
N TYR A 5 24.05 -15.87 -7.26
CA TYR A 5 25.06 -15.70 -6.21
C TYR A 5 25.63 -14.26 -6.15
N HIS A 6 25.66 -13.55 -7.28
CA HIS A 6 26.16 -12.18 -7.41
C HIS A 6 25.09 -11.09 -7.21
N GLN A 7 23.82 -11.46 -7.01
CA GLN A 7 22.72 -10.54 -6.72
C GLN A 7 22.44 -9.45 -7.77
N ASP A 8 22.89 -9.64 -9.01
CA ASP A 8 22.84 -8.66 -10.09
C ASP A 8 21.70 -8.89 -11.09
N ASP A 9 21.05 -10.06 -11.05
CA ASP A 9 20.03 -10.49 -12.01
C ASP A 9 18.58 -10.26 -11.53
N TRP A 10 18.36 -9.59 -10.41
CA TRP A 10 17.03 -9.38 -9.82
C TRP A 10 16.04 -8.73 -10.80
N TYR A 11 16.51 -7.89 -11.71
CA TYR A 11 15.69 -7.22 -12.71
C TYR A 11 15.08 -8.20 -13.73
N ASN A 12 15.75 -9.33 -14.01
CA ASN A 12 15.22 -10.38 -14.88
C ASN A 12 14.02 -11.11 -14.25
N TRP A 13 13.94 -11.10 -12.92
CA TRP A 13 12.86 -11.71 -12.15
C TRP A 13 11.69 -10.76 -11.91
N LEU A 14 11.82 -9.48 -12.26
CA LEU A 14 10.77 -8.49 -12.06
C LEU A 14 9.49 -8.81 -12.85
N PRO A 15 9.54 -9.16 -14.15
CA PRO A 15 8.32 -9.50 -14.90
C PRO A 15 7.54 -10.71 -14.35
N PRO A 16 8.17 -11.88 -14.04
CA PRO A 16 7.43 -13.00 -13.46
C PRO A 16 6.98 -12.72 -12.02
N ALA A 17 7.73 -11.92 -11.24
CA ALA A 17 7.32 -11.52 -9.89
C ALA A 17 6.10 -10.58 -9.92
N GLU A 18 6.08 -9.60 -10.82
CA GLU A 18 4.93 -8.72 -11.03
C GLU A 18 3.69 -9.52 -11.46
N PHE A 19 3.85 -10.45 -12.41
CA PHE A 19 2.75 -11.31 -12.83
C PHE A 19 2.20 -12.16 -11.68
N ALA A 20 3.09 -12.82 -10.91
CA ALA A 20 2.69 -13.62 -9.76
C ALA A 20 1.98 -12.77 -8.70
N TYR A 21 2.49 -11.57 -8.41
CA TYR A 21 1.88 -10.64 -7.47
C TYR A 21 0.49 -10.18 -7.93
N ASN A 22 0.37 -9.78 -9.19
CA ASN A 22 -0.90 -9.30 -9.76
C ASN A 22 -1.96 -10.40 -9.92
N ASN A 23 -1.55 -11.67 -9.91
CA ASN A 23 -2.44 -12.84 -9.96
C ASN A 23 -2.74 -13.44 -8.58
N SER A 24 -2.00 -13.03 -7.54
CA SER A 24 -2.20 -13.51 -6.17
C SER A 24 -3.33 -12.76 -5.49
N GLU A 25 -4.13 -13.46 -4.70
CA GLU A 25 -5.19 -12.85 -3.91
C GLU A 25 -4.61 -12.06 -2.74
N HIS A 26 -5.08 -10.83 -2.57
CA HIS A 26 -4.68 -10.01 -1.43
C HIS A 26 -5.60 -10.26 -0.24
N LEU A 27 -5.03 -10.49 0.95
CA LEU A 27 -5.77 -10.85 2.17
C LEU A 27 -6.86 -9.84 2.58
N SER A 28 -6.68 -8.56 2.26
CA SER A 28 -7.63 -7.51 2.64
C SER A 28 -8.85 -7.42 1.71
N THR A 29 -8.74 -7.92 0.48
CA THR A 29 -9.81 -7.81 -0.52
C THR A 29 -10.32 -9.18 -0.98
N ASN A 30 -9.61 -10.26 -0.62
CA ASN A 30 -9.80 -11.62 -1.15
C ASN A 30 -9.92 -11.64 -2.69
N GLN A 31 -9.26 -10.69 -3.34
CA GLN A 31 -9.26 -10.53 -4.79
C GLN A 31 -7.85 -10.16 -5.23
N SER A 32 -7.45 -10.66 -6.40
CA SER A 32 -6.20 -10.26 -7.03
C SER A 32 -6.34 -8.89 -7.72
N PRO A 33 -5.21 -8.17 -7.92
CA PRO A 33 -5.20 -6.95 -8.72
C PRO A 33 -5.76 -7.13 -10.14
N PHE A 34 -5.41 -8.23 -10.83
CA PHE A 34 -5.94 -8.51 -12.17
C PHE A 34 -7.47 -8.71 -12.17
N CYS A 35 -8.02 -9.40 -11.18
CA CYS A 35 -9.46 -9.58 -11.07
C CYS A 35 -10.18 -8.25 -10.80
N THR A 36 -9.57 -7.36 -10.03
CA THR A 36 -10.17 -6.05 -9.70
C THR A 36 -10.20 -5.10 -10.91
N ILE A 37 -9.16 -5.13 -11.74
CA ILE A 37 -9.02 -4.25 -12.91
C ILE A 37 -9.76 -4.81 -14.13
N TYR A 38 -9.64 -6.12 -14.37
CA TYR A 38 -10.13 -6.77 -15.60
C TYR A 38 -11.30 -7.72 -15.39
N GLY A 39 -11.73 -7.95 -14.14
CA GLY A 39 -12.82 -8.88 -13.80
C GLY A 39 -12.44 -10.37 -13.94
N ARG A 40 -11.17 -10.66 -14.25
CA ARG A 40 -10.63 -12.01 -14.45
C ARG A 40 -9.12 -12.07 -14.18
N ASN A 41 -8.66 -13.26 -13.81
CA ASN A 41 -7.25 -13.60 -13.69
C ASN A 41 -6.72 -14.28 -14.95
N PRO A 42 -5.56 -13.88 -15.49
CA PRO A 42 -4.91 -14.61 -16.56
C PRO A 42 -4.40 -15.98 -16.06
N SER A 43 -4.68 -17.05 -16.82
CA SER A 43 -4.12 -18.38 -16.58
C SER A 43 -2.81 -18.54 -17.35
N PHE A 44 -1.81 -19.19 -16.76
CA PHE A 44 -0.58 -19.57 -17.46
C PHE A 44 -0.84 -20.58 -18.59
N ASP A 45 -1.91 -21.37 -18.50
CA ASP A 45 -2.19 -22.50 -19.40
C ASP A 45 -3.07 -22.17 -20.63
N SER A 46 -3.42 -20.92 -20.89
CA SER A 46 -4.38 -20.64 -21.97
C SER A 46 -3.98 -19.48 -22.89
N ILE A 47 -3.34 -19.87 -23.99
CA ILE A 47 -3.43 -19.23 -25.32
C ILE A 47 -4.92 -19.16 -25.80
N HIS A 48 -5.81 -19.91 -25.16
CA HIS A 48 -7.25 -19.81 -25.36
C HIS A 48 -7.86 -18.66 -24.56
N ILE A 49 -7.91 -17.48 -25.18
CA ILE A 49 -8.87 -16.45 -24.81
C ILE A 49 -10.25 -17.00 -25.19
N SER A 50 -10.94 -17.69 -24.26
CA SER A 50 -12.36 -17.98 -24.45
C SER A 50 -13.07 -16.63 -24.58
N GLN A 51 -13.59 -16.31 -25.77
CA GLN A 51 -14.38 -15.11 -26.06
C GLN A 51 -15.79 -15.16 -25.44
N ASP A 52 -16.01 -16.01 -24.43
CA ASP A 52 -17.35 -16.36 -23.97
C ASP A 52 -17.75 -15.52 -22.76
N SER A 53 -17.94 -14.23 -22.97
CA SER A 53 -18.80 -13.40 -22.13
C SER A 53 -19.31 -12.20 -22.93
N PRO A 54 -20.63 -12.06 -23.16
CA PRO A 54 -21.16 -10.86 -23.81
C PRO A 54 -20.75 -9.62 -22.99
N PRO A 55 -20.37 -8.50 -23.64
CA PRO A 55 -19.75 -7.34 -22.99
C PRO A 55 -20.50 -6.84 -21.75
N GLY A 56 -21.84 -6.92 -21.77
CA GLY A 56 -22.70 -6.50 -20.67
C GLY A 56 -22.54 -7.31 -19.37
N LYS A 57 -22.29 -8.63 -19.45
CA LYS A 57 -22.11 -9.48 -18.26
C LYS A 57 -20.74 -9.27 -17.59
N LEU A 58 -19.71 -8.95 -18.38
CA LEU A 58 -18.39 -8.63 -17.86
C LEU A 58 -18.39 -7.27 -17.14
N SER A 59 -19.08 -6.27 -17.71
CA SER A 59 -19.17 -4.93 -17.12
C SER A 59 -19.90 -4.92 -15.77
N THR A 60 -21.00 -5.66 -15.64
CA THR A 60 -21.73 -5.74 -14.36
C THR A 60 -20.93 -6.47 -13.30
N LYS A 61 -20.26 -7.56 -13.67
CA LYS A 61 -19.34 -8.30 -12.78
C LYS A 61 -18.17 -7.42 -12.33
N LEU A 62 -17.59 -6.64 -13.24
CA LEU A 62 -16.49 -5.73 -12.90
C LEU A 62 -16.95 -4.67 -11.90
N GLN A 63 -18.12 -4.06 -12.13
CA GLN A 63 -18.69 -3.07 -11.21
C GLN A 63 -18.96 -3.68 -9.83
N SER A 64 -19.51 -4.90 -9.76
CA SER A 64 -19.77 -5.57 -8.48
C SER A 64 -18.47 -5.90 -7.74
N VAL A 65 -17.45 -6.39 -8.44
CA VAL A 65 -16.14 -6.68 -7.84
C VAL A 65 -15.48 -5.40 -7.34
N GLN A 66 -15.49 -4.34 -8.12
CA GLN A 66 -14.92 -3.05 -7.72
C GLN A 66 -15.64 -2.44 -6.52
N GLN A 67 -16.97 -2.55 -6.47
CA GLN A 67 -17.75 -2.07 -5.33
C GLN A 67 -17.44 -2.86 -4.07
N PHE A 68 -17.42 -4.20 -4.16
CA PHE A 68 -17.06 -5.08 -3.04
C PHE A 68 -15.64 -4.78 -2.51
N VAL A 69 -14.66 -4.64 -3.42
CA VAL A 69 -13.28 -4.34 -3.06
C VAL A 69 -13.16 -3.00 -2.34
N LYS A 70 -13.91 -1.98 -2.77
CA LYS A 70 -13.94 -0.67 -2.09
C LYS A 70 -14.50 -0.78 -0.67
N GLU A 71 -15.60 -1.51 -0.51
CA GLU A 71 -16.26 -1.69 0.79
C GLU A 71 -15.36 -2.44 1.79
N GLU A 72 -14.69 -3.50 1.34
CA GLU A 72 -13.72 -4.24 2.15
C GLU A 72 -12.50 -3.39 2.50
N LEU A 73 -11.95 -2.65 1.53
CA LEU A 73 -10.81 -1.77 1.78
C LEU A 73 -11.15 -0.69 2.81
N ASP A 74 -12.33 -0.08 2.72
CA ASP A 74 -12.81 0.89 3.71
C ASP A 74 -13.00 0.24 5.09
N SER A 75 -13.46 -1.01 5.13
CA SER A 75 -13.60 -1.81 6.36
C SER A 75 -12.23 -1.99 7.05
N GLU A 76 -11.22 -2.35 6.26
CA GLU A 76 -9.86 -2.59 6.72
C GLU A 76 -9.15 -1.30 7.12
N ILE A 77 -9.30 -0.22 6.37
CA ILE A 77 -8.79 1.11 6.75
C ILE A 77 -9.38 1.53 8.10
N ARG A 78 -10.69 1.34 8.32
CA ARG A 78 -11.33 1.62 9.62
C ARG A 78 -10.76 0.74 10.74
N ARG A 79 -10.51 -0.54 10.48
CA ARG A 79 -9.93 -1.48 11.44
C ARG A 79 -8.50 -1.08 11.85
N VAL A 80 -7.65 -0.79 10.86
CA VAL A 80 -6.27 -0.34 11.07
C VAL A 80 -6.26 1.00 11.82
N LYS A 81 -7.12 1.93 11.44
CA LYS A 81 -7.28 3.22 12.14
C LYS A 81 -7.66 3.01 13.60
N LYS A 82 -8.67 2.19 13.90
CA LYS A 82 -9.09 1.89 15.28
C LYS A 82 -7.95 1.30 16.12
N TYR A 83 -7.15 0.42 15.53
CA TYR A 83 -6.00 -0.17 16.23
C TYR A 83 -4.89 0.86 16.46
N ALA A 84 -4.57 1.68 15.45
CA ALA A 84 -3.57 2.73 15.56
C ALA A 84 -3.98 3.82 16.58
N ASP A 85 -5.25 4.23 16.55
CA ASP A 85 -5.80 5.25 17.45
C ASP A 85 -5.88 4.76 18.91
N ARG A 86 -5.92 3.43 19.15
CA ARG A 86 -5.93 2.86 20.52
C ARG A 86 -4.72 3.29 21.36
N ASN A 87 -3.56 3.41 20.73
CA ASN A 87 -2.31 3.79 21.39
C ASN A 87 -1.95 5.26 21.17
N ARG A 88 -2.85 6.04 20.55
CA ARG A 88 -2.60 7.44 20.22
C ARG A 88 -2.92 8.31 21.41
N THR A 89 -1.92 9.03 21.89
CA THR A 89 -2.12 10.08 22.90
C THR A 89 -2.82 11.28 22.25
N ILE A 90 -3.83 11.82 22.91
CA ILE A 90 -4.47 13.07 22.50
C ILE A 90 -3.40 14.18 22.59
N PRO A 91 -3.11 14.90 21.49
CA PRO A 91 -2.16 16.00 21.56
C PRO A 91 -2.70 17.10 22.48
N PRO A 92 -1.83 17.81 23.21
CA PRO A 92 -2.25 18.95 24.01
C PRO A 92 -2.85 20.04 23.10
N TYR A 93 -3.79 20.80 23.63
CA TYR A 93 -4.35 21.95 22.92
C TYR A 93 -3.36 23.12 23.01
N PHE A 94 -2.91 23.63 21.86
CA PHE A 94 -1.99 24.77 21.79
C PHE A 94 -2.76 26.07 21.59
N GLN A 95 -2.35 27.13 22.29
CA GLN A 95 -2.84 28.48 22.11
C GLN A 95 -1.79 29.35 21.40
N PRO A 96 -2.22 30.41 20.68
CA PRO A 96 -1.28 31.39 20.15
C PRO A 96 -0.39 31.97 21.25
N GLY A 97 0.93 31.82 21.11
CA GLY A 97 1.92 32.25 22.12
C GLY A 97 2.51 31.11 22.96
N ASP A 98 1.97 29.89 22.87
CA ASP A 98 2.58 28.72 23.51
C ASP A 98 3.90 28.35 22.87
N LYS A 99 4.89 28.10 23.71
CA LYS A 99 6.23 27.72 23.29
C LYS A 99 6.30 26.21 23.02
N VAL A 100 6.70 25.82 21.81
CA VAL A 100 6.71 24.40 21.39
C VAL A 100 8.08 23.90 20.99
N TRP A 101 8.34 22.63 21.31
CA TRP A 101 9.52 21.90 20.87
C TRP A 101 9.20 21.15 19.58
N ILE A 102 10.08 21.27 18.57
CA ILE A 102 9.90 20.61 17.27
C ILE A 102 10.91 19.48 17.14
N ALA A 103 10.46 18.29 16.76
CA ALA A 103 11.36 17.16 16.53
C ALA A 103 12.32 17.44 15.36
N SER A 104 13.62 17.30 15.60
CA SER A 104 14.68 17.59 14.59
C SER A 104 14.80 16.51 13.51
N LYS A 105 14.00 15.43 13.57
CA LYS A 105 14.16 14.23 12.73
C LYS A 105 14.16 14.55 11.23
N ASN A 106 13.33 15.50 10.79
CA ASN A 106 13.18 15.87 9.38
C ASN A 106 13.58 17.33 9.09
N ILE A 107 14.27 17.98 10.02
CA ILE A 107 14.71 19.38 9.88
C ILE A 107 16.20 19.39 9.55
N ARG A 108 16.56 20.10 8.48
CA ARG A 108 17.97 20.36 8.16
C ARG A 108 18.49 21.41 9.11
N THR A 109 19.39 21.03 10.01
CA THR A 109 20.11 21.94 10.88
C THR A 109 21.46 22.29 10.26
N SER A 110 22.14 23.29 10.81
CA SER A 110 23.52 23.66 10.43
C SER A 110 24.56 22.63 10.89
N ILE A 111 24.14 21.59 11.63
CA ILE A 111 25.02 20.56 12.15
C ILE A 111 25.31 19.54 11.03
N PRO A 112 26.59 19.23 10.73
CA PRO A 112 26.97 18.36 9.61
C PRO A 112 26.57 16.90 9.81
N THR A 113 26.47 16.44 11.06
CA THR A 113 26.10 15.06 11.40
C THR A 113 24.99 15.01 12.44
N LYS A 114 23.98 14.17 12.20
CA LYS A 114 22.84 13.96 13.11
C LYS A 114 23.20 13.18 14.40
N LYS A 115 24.36 12.53 14.41
CA LYS A 115 24.85 11.82 15.61
C LYS A 115 25.28 12.88 16.63
N MET A 116 24.76 12.77 17.86
CA MET A 116 24.92 13.76 18.93
C MET A 116 24.26 15.13 18.69
N SER A 117 23.42 15.29 17.65
CA SER A 117 22.62 16.51 17.51
C SER A 117 21.41 16.50 18.45
N GLU A 118 20.89 17.68 18.75
CA GLU A 118 19.64 17.84 19.51
C GLU A 118 18.49 17.10 18.83
N ARG A 119 17.68 16.38 19.62
CA ARG A 119 16.48 15.68 19.13
C ARG A 119 15.27 16.61 18.98
N TRP A 120 15.27 17.71 19.71
CA TRP A 120 14.19 18.69 19.80
C TRP A 120 14.77 20.08 19.65
N LEU A 121 14.18 20.90 18.79
CA LEU A 121 14.58 22.28 18.50
C LEU A 121 13.59 23.24 19.16
N GLY A 122 14.09 24.37 19.67
CA GLY A 122 13.29 25.45 20.24
C GLY A 122 13.60 25.70 21.73
N PRO A 123 12.60 26.12 22.54
CA PRO A 123 11.18 26.18 22.21
C PRO A 123 10.83 27.50 21.48
N PHE A 124 10.08 27.37 20.39
CA PHE A 124 9.66 28.48 19.53
C PHE A 124 8.34 29.05 20.00
#